data_AF-A0A6I9PC52-F1
#
_entry.id   AF-A0A6I9PC52-F1
#
_cell.length_a   1.000
_cell.length_b   1.000
_cell.length_c   1.000
_cell.angle_alpha   90.00
_cell.angle_beta   90.00
_cell.angle_gamma   90.00
#
_symmetry.space_group_name_H-M   'P 1'
#
loop_
_entity.id
_entity.type
_entity.pdbx_description
1 polymer ?
#
loop_
_entity_poly.entity_id
_entity_poly.type
_entity_poly.pdbx_seq_one_letter_code
_entity_poly.pdbx_strand_id
1 'polypeptide(L)'
;MTEPTSGWKLFNMETTVDKLEAMFLKSEADLEYIEKRLKLDFINNASENGCPAKENPAVMLENLRAIKAKHTALSSQVKEIAAAQKESMDSIRNNLSTAMELVEHFQHTTDEQVDPATESEQESAELLGAAVSEPTETPPAAAASEPPQPPSCEYEDLSEAMFESLPLSVRANIKLSDLNTFYQQLQQHSSTDSAPLSVQKMKQMKMKVSDAKLKALQQLSLVELDRKGHVRLVM
;
A
#
# COMPACT_ATOMS: atom_id res chain seq x y z
N MET A 1 83.83 -27.94 2.64
CA MET A 1 82.52 -28.07 1.97
C MET A 1 81.54 -27.19 2.72
N THR A 2 81.23 -26.02 2.17
CA THR A 2 80.23 -25.11 2.72
C THR A 2 79.35 -24.69 1.56
N GLU A 3 78.07 -25.02 1.69
CA GLU A 3 77.06 -24.92 0.64
C GLU A 3 76.76 -23.46 0.25
N PRO A 4 76.66 -23.14 -1.06
CA PRO A 4 76.13 -21.86 -1.53
C PRO A 4 74.58 -21.81 -1.54
N THR A 5 73.91 -22.88 -1.09
CA THR A 5 72.46 -23.12 -1.27
C THR A 5 71.57 -22.07 -0.58
N SER A 6 72.05 -21.43 0.49
CA SER A 6 71.26 -20.47 1.26
C SER A 6 71.05 -19.13 0.54
N GLY A 7 72.06 -18.64 -0.19
CA GLY A 7 71.96 -17.36 -0.92
C GLY A 7 71.00 -17.43 -2.12
N TRP A 8 71.01 -18.56 -2.84
CA TRP A 8 70.10 -18.81 -3.95
C TRP A 8 68.64 -18.96 -3.50
N LYS A 9 68.39 -19.53 -2.33
CA LYS A 9 67.04 -19.62 -1.74
C LYS A 9 66.52 -18.25 -1.29
N LEU A 10 67.38 -17.42 -0.70
CA LEU A 10 67.02 -16.07 -0.27
C LEU A 10 66.66 -15.17 -1.46
N PHE A 11 67.47 -15.19 -2.52
CA PHE A 11 67.21 -14.43 -3.75
C PHE A 11 65.92 -14.86 -4.47
N ASN A 12 65.62 -16.17 -4.50
CA ASN A 12 64.36 -16.68 -5.07
C ASN A 12 63.14 -16.26 -4.23
N MET A 13 63.28 -16.21 -2.90
CA MET A 13 62.21 -15.76 -2.01
C MET A 13 61.97 -14.25 -2.16
N GLU A 14 63.02 -13.44 -2.21
CA GLU A 14 62.97 -11.99 -2.45
C GLU A 14 62.26 -11.67 -3.77
N THR A 15 62.67 -12.32 -4.87
CA THR A 15 62.02 -12.16 -6.18
C THR A 15 60.53 -12.54 -6.16
N THR A 16 60.16 -13.56 -5.37
CA THR A 16 58.76 -13.99 -5.23
C THR A 16 57.95 -12.99 -4.42
N VAL A 17 58.54 -12.41 -3.37
CA VAL A 17 57.93 -11.37 -2.54
C VAL A 17 57.75 -10.08 -3.36
N ASP A 18 58.76 -9.64 -4.10
CA ASP A 18 58.68 -8.46 -4.98
C ASP A 18 57.57 -8.61 -6.03
N LYS A 19 57.46 -9.81 -6.62
CA LYS A 19 56.38 -10.13 -7.55
C LYS A 19 55.01 -10.07 -6.88
N LEU A 20 54.90 -10.56 -5.65
CA LEU A 20 53.65 -10.55 -4.89
C LEU A 20 53.28 -9.11 -4.50
N GLU A 21 54.22 -8.31 -4.04
CA GLU A 21 54.05 -6.89 -3.74
C GLU A 21 53.59 -6.12 -4.98
N ALA A 22 54.22 -6.35 -6.14
CA ALA A 22 53.79 -5.77 -7.40
C ALA A 22 52.36 -6.19 -7.79
N MET A 23 51.95 -7.43 -7.52
CA MET A 23 50.57 -7.88 -7.73
C MET A 23 49.58 -7.20 -6.80
N PHE A 24 49.96 -6.96 -5.53
CA PHE A 24 49.12 -6.23 -4.58
C PHE A 24 48.98 -4.76 -4.96
N LEU A 25 50.08 -4.07 -5.25
CA LEU A 25 50.08 -2.67 -5.70
C LEU A 25 49.24 -2.50 -6.96
N LYS A 26 49.35 -3.44 -7.91
CA LYS A 26 48.52 -3.42 -9.11
C LYS A 26 47.04 -3.64 -8.77
N SER A 27 46.72 -4.61 -7.91
CA SER A 27 45.34 -4.90 -7.52
C SER A 27 44.69 -3.72 -6.77
N GLU A 28 45.47 -3.02 -5.94
CA GLU A 28 45.04 -1.80 -5.25
C GLU A 28 44.77 -0.66 -6.24
N ALA A 29 45.68 -0.43 -7.19
CA ALA A 29 45.50 0.56 -8.24
C ALA A 29 44.30 0.26 -9.15
N ASP A 30 44.09 -1.02 -9.50
CA ASP A 30 42.95 -1.47 -10.30
C ASP A 30 41.62 -1.22 -9.54
N LEU A 31 41.57 -1.50 -8.24
CA LEU A 31 40.37 -1.23 -7.41
C LEU A 31 40.09 0.28 -7.29
N GLU A 32 41.13 1.09 -7.08
CA GLU A 32 41.00 2.55 -7.00
C GLU A 32 40.50 3.13 -8.34
N TYR A 33 40.98 2.60 -9.47
CA TYR A 33 40.51 2.99 -10.80
C TYR A 33 39.03 2.63 -11.00
N ILE A 34 38.61 1.43 -10.60
CA ILE A 34 37.20 1.00 -10.67
C ILE A 34 36.33 1.93 -9.81
N GLU A 35 36.74 2.23 -8.57
CA GLU A 35 36.01 3.13 -7.69
C GLU A 35 35.86 4.54 -8.28
N LYS A 36 36.96 5.11 -8.80
CA LYS A 36 36.95 6.43 -9.44
C LYS A 36 36.04 6.46 -10.67
N ARG A 37 36.09 5.41 -11.50
CA ARG A 37 35.23 5.31 -12.68
C ARG A 37 33.76 5.20 -12.31
N LEU A 38 33.42 4.35 -11.34
CA LEU A 38 32.04 4.22 -10.84
C LEU A 38 31.52 5.55 -10.27
N LYS A 39 32.32 6.26 -9.46
CA LYS A 39 31.95 7.58 -8.93
C LYS A 39 31.65 8.58 -10.04
N LEU A 40 32.49 8.62 -11.07
CA LEU A 40 32.28 9.50 -12.23
C LEU A 40 30.99 9.13 -12.98
N ASP A 41 30.76 7.84 -13.20
CA ASP A 41 29.54 7.34 -13.85
C ASP A 41 28.29 7.75 -13.04
N PHE A 42 28.30 7.63 -11.71
CA PHE A 42 27.17 8.08 -10.87
C PHE A 42 26.90 9.58 -11.00
N ILE A 43 27.94 10.42 -11.03
CA ILE A 43 27.80 11.88 -11.15
C ILE A 43 27.24 12.24 -12.53
N ASN A 44 27.77 11.63 -13.59
CA ASN A 44 27.33 11.89 -14.97
C ASN A 44 25.88 11.44 -15.19
N ASN A 45 25.51 10.24 -14.71
CA ASN A 45 24.15 9.71 -14.83
C ASN A 45 23.12 10.54 -14.04
N ALA A 46 23.51 11.09 -12.87
CA ALA A 46 22.65 11.98 -12.08
C ALA A 46 22.42 13.35 -12.75
N SER A 47 23.35 13.77 -13.61
CA SER A 47 23.24 15.00 -14.41
C SER A 47 22.43 14.81 -15.70
N GLU A 48 22.50 13.62 -16.32
CA GLU A 48 21.92 13.33 -17.63
C GLU A 48 20.46 12.88 -17.55
N ASN A 49 20.14 12.05 -16.56
CA ASN A 49 18.77 11.75 -16.20
C ASN A 49 18.33 12.79 -15.18
N GLY A 50 17.41 13.69 -15.55
CA GLY A 50 16.78 14.66 -14.64
C GLY A 50 15.92 14.02 -13.53
N CYS A 51 16.36 12.88 -13.00
CA CYS A 51 15.75 12.15 -11.92
C CYS A 51 16.04 12.91 -10.62
N PRO A 52 15.00 13.35 -9.89
CA PRO A 52 15.22 13.99 -8.61
C PRO A 52 15.93 13.00 -7.70
N ALA A 53 16.81 13.50 -6.85
CA ALA A 53 17.54 12.79 -5.79
C ALA A 53 16.63 12.14 -4.72
N LYS A 54 15.50 11.55 -5.11
CA LYS A 54 14.33 11.28 -4.27
C LYS A 54 14.27 9.87 -3.72
N GLU A 55 15.04 8.92 -4.27
CA GLU A 55 15.02 7.52 -3.83
C GLU A 55 16.38 7.13 -3.26
N ASN A 56 16.70 7.70 -2.09
CA ASN A 56 17.78 7.17 -1.27
C ASN A 56 17.29 5.87 -0.62
N PRO A 57 17.86 4.70 -0.95
CA PRO A 57 17.41 3.42 -0.41
C PRO A 57 17.54 3.34 1.11
N ALA A 58 18.52 4.04 1.71
CA ALA A 58 18.66 4.09 3.16
C ALA A 58 17.48 4.82 3.82
N VAL A 59 17.03 5.93 3.23
CA VAL A 59 15.85 6.69 3.71
C VAL A 59 14.58 5.88 3.49
N MET A 60 14.43 5.22 2.35
CA MET A 60 13.29 4.35 2.06
C MET A 60 13.18 3.19 3.05
N LEU A 61 14.29 2.54 3.39
CA LEU A 61 14.32 1.47 4.38
C LEU A 61 13.91 1.97 5.77
N GLU A 62 14.32 3.17 6.15
CA GLU A 62 13.92 3.76 7.43
C GLU A 62 12.42 4.11 7.46
N ASN A 63 11.91 4.70 6.39
CA ASN A 63 10.48 4.94 6.24
C ASN A 63 9.67 3.63 6.30
N LEU A 64 10.15 2.57 5.65
CA LEU A 64 9.50 1.26 5.67
C LEU A 64 9.45 0.67 7.09
N ARG A 65 10.55 0.80 7.86
CA ARG A 65 10.55 0.38 9.28
C ARG A 65 9.53 1.17 10.10
N ALA A 66 9.47 2.49 9.92
CA ALA A 66 8.53 3.34 10.62
C ALA A 66 7.07 2.99 10.28
N ILE A 67 6.76 2.72 9.01
CA ILE A 67 5.43 2.27 8.56
C ILE A 67 5.09 0.92 9.20
N LYS A 68 6.01 -0.05 9.16
CA LYS A 68 5.80 -1.36 9.77
C LYS A 68 5.51 -1.26 11.26
N ALA A 69 6.26 -0.42 11.98
CA ALA A 69 6.05 -0.19 13.41
C ALA A 69 4.65 0.41 13.70
N LYS A 70 4.24 1.42 12.92
CA LYS A 70 2.90 2.02 13.05
C LYS A 70 1.79 1.01 12.77
N HIS A 71 1.94 0.19 11.73
CA HIS A 71 0.97 -0.85 11.41
C HIS A 71 0.84 -1.87 12.54
N THR A 72 1.97 -2.37 13.07
CA THR A 72 1.94 -3.31 14.20
C THR A 72 1.28 -2.71 15.43
N ALA A 73 1.58 -1.45 15.76
CA ALA A 73 0.94 -0.76 16.88
C ALA A 73 -0.58 -0.61 16.68
N LEU A 74 -1.02 -0.16 15.49
CA LEU A 74 -2.43 0.00 15.18
C LEU A 74 -3.17 -1.34 15.20
N SER A 75 -2.59 -2.38 14.62
CA SER A 75 -3.16 -3.74 14.63
C SER A 75 -3.35 -4.26 16.07
N SER A 76 -2.37 -4.01 16.95
CA SER A 76 -2.49 -4.35 18.37
C SER A 76 -3.62 -3.58 19.05
N GLN A 77 -3.73 -2.27 18.81
CA GLN A 77 -4.79 -1.44 19.39
C GLN A 77 -6.18 -1.88 18.92
N VAL A 78 -6.34 -2.20 17.64
CA VAL A 78 -7.61 -2.71 17.09
C VAL A 78 -7.99 -4.04 17.74
N LYS A 79 -7.03 -4.94 17.95
CA LYS A 79 -7.27 -6.22 18.65
C LYS A 79 -7.71 -5.99 20.11
N GLU A 80 -7.08 -5.06 20.81
CA GLU A 80 -7.44 -4.71 22.20
C GLU A 80 -8.85 -4.09 22.29
N ILE A 81 -9.18 -3.15 21.39
CA ILE A 81 -10.51 -2.54 21.32
C ILE A 81 -11.57 -3.59 21.01
N ALA A 82 -11.33 -4.48 20.04
CA ALA A 82 -12.26 -5.54 19.70
C ALA A 82 -12.51 -6.48 20.89
N ALA A 83 -11.46 -6.82 21.65
CA ALA A 83 -11.59 -7.62 22.86
C ALA A 83 -12.41 -6.90 23.94
N ALA A 84 -12.15 -5.62 24.19
CA ALA A 84 -12.89 -4.82 25.16
C ALA A 84 -14.36 -4.62 24.76
N GLN A 85 -14.64 -4.41 23.46
CA GLN A 85 -16.01 -4.32 22.94
C GLN A 85 -16.75 -5.64 23.14
N LYS A 86 -16.10 -6.77 22.86
CA LYS A 86 -16.68 -8.10 23.10
C LYS A 86 -17.00 -8.32 24.57
N GLU A 87 -16.05 -8.05 25.47
CA GLU A 87 -16.26 -8.18 26.92
C GLU A 87 -17.40 -7.27 27.42
N SER A 88 -17.46 -6.02 26.94
CA SER A 88 -18.54 -5.09 27.28
C SER A 88 -19.89 -5.61 26.81
N MET A 89 -19.99 -6.12 25.58
CA MET A 89 -21.23 -6.67 25.04
C MET A 89 -21.66 -7.94 25.78
N ASP A 90 -20.71 -8.81 26.14
CA ASP A 90 -20.95 -9.99 26.97
C ASP A 90 -21.48 -9.59 28.35
N SER A 91 -20.90 -8.56 28.98
CA SER A 91 -21.37 -8.03 30.27
C SER A 91 -22.78 -7.48 30.19
N ILE A 92 -23.10 -6.69 29.15
CA ILE A 92 -24.45 -6.14 28.94
C ILE A 92 -25.46 -7.28 28.76
N ARG A 93 -25.16 -8.26 27.91
CA ARG A 93 -26.02 -9.44 27.71
C ARG A 93 -26.29 -10.18 29.01
N ASN A 94 -25.24 -10.45 29.80
CA ASN A 94 -25.39 -11.16 31.07
C ASN A 94 -26.26 -10.38 32.06
N ASN A 95 -26.02 -9.07 32.22
CA ASN A 95 -26.81 -8.24 33.12
C ASN A 95 -28.29 -8.17 32.70
N LEU A 96 -28.57 -8.03 31.39
CA LEU A 96 -29.93 -8.05 30.87
C LEU A 96 -30.62 -9.39 31.09
N SER A 97 -29.92 -10.51 30.88
CA SER A 97 -30.45 -11.85 31.16
C SER A 97 -30.84 -12.00 32.63
N THR A 98 -29.95 -11.60 33.54
CA THR A 98 -30.23 -11.65 34.99
C THR A 98 -31.40 -10.75 35.38
N ALA A 99 -31.51 -9.56 34.79
CA ALA A 99 -32.64 -8.67 35.04
C ALA A 99 -33.96 -9.27 34.54
N MET A 100 -33.96 -9.90 33.36
CA MET A 100 -35.13 -10.57 32.79
C MET A 100 -35.57 -11.75 33.66
N GLU A 101 -34.65 -12.60 34.10
CA GLU A 101 -34.93 -13.71 35.04
C GLU A 101 -35.57 -13.21 36.34
N LEU A 102 -35.07 -12.09 36.89
CA LEU A 102 -35.61 -11.50 38.12
C LEU A 102 -37.03 -10.95 37.90
N VAL A 103 -37.28 -10.31 36.75
CA VAL A 103 -38.59 -9.78 36.37
C VAL A 103 -39.59 -10.92 36.15
N GLU A 104 -39.20 -12.03 35.53
CA GLU A 104 -40.04 -13.23 35.42
C GLU A 104 -40.38 -13.82 36.79
N HIS A 105 -39.41 -13.89 37.70
CA HIS A 105 -39.65 -14.37 39.07
C HIS A 105 -40.68 -13.50 39.83
N PHE A 106 -40.63 -12.17 39.68
CA PHE A 106 -41.62 -11.28 40.30
C PHE A 106 -43.01 -11.38 39.67
N GLN A 107 -43.10 -11.58 38.36
CA GLN A 107 -44.38 -11.81 37.67
C GLN A 107 -45.05 -13.09 38.17
N HIS A 108 -44.30 -14.19 38.26
CA HIS A 108 -44.82 -15.47 38.77
C HIS A 108 -45.30 -15.42 40.22
N THR A 109 -44.72 -14.53 41.05
CA THR A 109 -45.11 -14.39 42.46
C THR A 109 -46.30 -13.45 42.67
N THR A 110 -46.63 -12.59 41.69
CA THR A 110 -47.68 -11.56 41.80
C THR A 110 -48.98 -11.92 41.06
N ASP A 111 -49.01 -13.02 40.29
CA ASP A 111 -50.16 -13.48 39.46
C ASP A 111 -50.65 -12.39 38.46
N GLU A 112 -49.72 -11.54 38.02
CA GLU A 112 -49.95 -10.50 37.01
C GLU A 112 -49.44 -11.01 35.66
N GLN A 113 -50.35 -11.22 34.70
CA GLN A 113 -50.04 -11.74 33.37
C GLN A 113 -49.64 -10.58 32.45
N VAL A 114 -48.36 -10.52 32.05
CA VAL A 114 -47.85 -9.55 31.08
C VAL A 114 -48.04 -10.10 29.66
N ASP A 115 -48.37 -9.19 28.73
CA ASP A 115 -48.53 -9.50 27.31
C ASP A 115 -47.22 -10.05 26.69
N PRO A 116 -47.32 -10.93 25.67
CA PRO A 116 -46.14 -11.47 25.00
C PRO A 116 -45.30 -10.36 24.34
N ALA A 117 -43.99 -10.57 24.29
CA ALA A 117 -43.03 -9.65 23.70
C ALA A 117 -43.43 -9.22 22.30
N THR A 118 -43.36 -7.91 22.05
CA THR A 118 -43.64 -7.30 20.75
C THR A 118 -42.55 -7.63 19.74
N GLU A 119 -42.88 -7.59 18.45
CA GLU A 119 -41.92 -7.85 17.36
C GLU A 119 -40.64 -7.00 17.48
N SER A 120 -40.78 -5.74 17.88
CA SER A 120 -39.66 -4.82 18.10
C SER A 120 -38.74 -5.23 19.27
N GLU A 121 -39.28 -5.88 20.31
CA GLU A 121 -38.49 -6.38 21.45
C GLU A 121 -37.73 -7.65 21.08
N GLN A 122 -38.36 -8.52 20.27
CA GLN A 122 -37.75 -9.72 19.73
C GLN A 122 -36.55 -9.37 18.83
N GLU A 123 -36.72 -8.41 17.91
CA GLU A 123 -35.65 -7.91 17.04
C GLU A 123 -34.49 -7.30 17.83
N SER A 124 -34.80 -6.56 18.90
CA SER A 124 -33.79 -5.94 19.77
C SER A 124 -32.98 -6.99 20.55
N ALA A 125 -33.62 -8.09 20.98
CA ALA A 125 -32.96 -9.21 21.63
C ALA A 125 -32.03 -9.98 20.67
N GLU A 126 -32.46 -10.18 19.42
CA GLU A 126 -31.64 -10.80 18.37
C GLU A 126 -30.42 -9.95 18.00
N LEU A 127 -30.58 -8.62 17.91
CA LEU A 127 -29.48 -7.68 17.66
C LEU A 127 -28.42 -7.73 18.77
N LEU A 128 -28.85 -7.88 20.02
CA LEU A 128 -27.95 -8.04 21.17
C LEU A 128 -27.28 -9.42 21.21
N GLY A 129 -27.95 -10.46 20.71
CA GLY A 129 -27.45 -11.83 20.60
C GLY A 129 -26.52 -12.07 19.40
N ALA A 130 -26.53 -11.19 18.40
CA ALA A 130 -25.62 -11.26 17.27
C ALA A 130 -24.16 -11.07 17.75
N ALA A 131 -23.30 -12.04 17.43
CA ALA A 131 -21.88 -11.92 17.70
C ALA A 131 -21.31 -10.72 16.93
N VAL A 132 -20.63 -9.81 17.63
CA VAL A 132 -19.83 -8.74 17.02
C VAL A 132 -18.86 -9.43 16.07
N SER A 133 -19.07 -9.25 14.76
CA SER A 133 -18.28 -9.91 13.74
C SER A 133 -16.79 -9.68 13.99
N GLU A 134 -16.03 -10.77 13.98
CA GLU A 134 -14.57 -10.73 14.09
C GLU A 134 -13.98 -9.78 13.05
N PRO A 135 -12.94 -9.00 13.40
CA PRO A 135 -12.16 -8.31 12.39
C PRO A 135 -11.54 -9.38 11.49
N THR A 136 -11.95 -9.40 10.22
CA THR A 136 -11.43 -10.30 9.19
C THR A 136 -9.90 -10.31 9.22
N GLU A 137 -9.32 -11.38 9.79
CA GLU A 137 -7.93 -11.72 9.55
C GLU A 137 -7.80 -12.17 8.10
N THR A 138 -7.12 -11.36 7.30
CA THR A 138 -6.60 -11.74 5.98
C THR A 138 -5.75 -13.01 6.12
N PRO A 139 -6.02 -14.10 5.37
CA PRO A 139 -5.20 -15.30 5.42
C PRO A 139 -3.85 -15.10 4.70
N PRO A 140 -2.80 -15.85 5.11
CA PRO A 140 -1.51 -15.82 4.46
C PRO A 140 -1.53 -16.59 3.13
N ALA A 141 -0.85 -16.01 2.14
CA ALA A 141 -0.61 -16.57 0.83
C ALA A 141 0.06 -17.96 0.90
N ALA A 142 -0.57 -18.95 0.28
CA ALA A 142 0.07 -20.19 -0.15
C ALA A 142 -0.43 -20.56 -1.55
N ALA A 143 0.54 -20.80 -2.43
CA ALA A 143 0.39 -20.99 -3.87
C ALA A 143 -0.23 -22.33 -4.27
N ALA A 144 -1.01 -22.35 -5.36
CA ALA A 144 -0.67 -23.05 -6.62
C ALA A 144 -1.89 -23.28 -7.55
N SER A 145 -1.75 -22.76 -8.77
CA SER A 145 -2.09 -23.35 -10.09
C SER A 145 -3.55 -23.54 -10.59
N GLU A 146 -3.89 -22.66 -11.55
CA GLU A 146 -4.59 -22.85 -12.86
C GLU A 146 -6.09 -23.28 -12.94
N PRO A 147 -6.85 -22.89 -14.00
CA PRO A 147 -6.45 -22.49 -15.37
C PRO A 147 -6.96 -21.12 -15.88
N PRO A 148 -6.44 -20.61 -17.02
CA PRO A 148 -6.66 -19.23 -17.47
C PRO A 148 -7.98 -19.05 -18.23
N GLN A 149 -8.85 -18.18 -17.70
CA GLN A 149 -9.97 -17.59 -18.43
C GLN A 149 -9.62 -16.15 -18.89
N PRO A 150 -10.14 -15.71 -20.04
CA PRO A 150 -9.67 -14.51 -20.75
C PRO A 150 -9.87 -13.22 -19.93
N PRO A 151 -9.00 -12.22 -20.09
CA PRO A 151 -9.03 -11.00 -19.30
C PRO A 151 -10.26 -10.16 -19.66
N SER A 152 -11.34 -10.31 -18.90
CA SER A 152 -12.30 -9.23 -18.73
C SER A 152 -11.61 -8.16 -17.88
N CYS A 153 -11.26 -7.06 -18.54
CA CYS A 153 -10.73 -5.85 -17.91
C CYS A 153 -11.68 -5.41 -16.78
N GLU A 154 -11.34 -5.73 -15.53
CA GLU A 154 -12.01 -5.17 -14.35
C GLU A 154 -11.60 -3.71 -14.25
N TYR A 155 -12.45 -2.81 -14.74
CA TYR A 155 -12.28 -1.37 -14.56
C TYR A 155 -12.68 -1.01 -13.12
N GLU A 156 -11.75 -0.41 -12.38
CA GLU A 156 -11.99 -0.02 -10.99
C GLU A 156 -12.66 1.36 -10.93
N ASP A 157 -13.87 1.41 -10.36
CA ASP A 157 -14.63 2.64 -10.18
C ASP A 157 -14.17 3.40 -8.94
N LEU A 158 -14.30 4.74 -8.97
CA LEU A 158 -14.05 5.54 -7.78
C LEU A 158 -15.15 5.27 -6.75
N SER A 159 -14.76 4.84 -5.56
CA SER A 159 -15.67 4.71 -4.43
C SER A 159 -16.18 6.08 -3.97
N GLU A 160 -17.38 6.09 -3.38
CA GLU A 160 -17.97 7.30 -2.80
C GLU A 160 -17.07 7.90 -1.71
N ALA A 161 -16.38 7.05 -0.94
CA ALA A 161 -15.41 7.48 0.07
C ALA A 161 -14.21 8.26 -0.53
N MET A 162 -13.69 7.82 -1.68
CA MET A 162 -12.62 8.56 -2.38
C MET A 162 -13.11 9.92 -2.85
N PHE A 163 -14.33 9.99 -3.38
CA PHE A 163 -14.93 11.26 -3.81
C PHE A 163 -15.21 12.22 -2.65
N GLU A 164 -15.65 11.69 -1.51
CA GLU A 164 -15.88 12.45 -0.27
C GLU A 164 -14.58 12.95 0.38
N SER A 165 -13.43 12.35 0.06
CA SER A 165 -12.12 12.86 0.48
C SER A 165 -11.69 14.14 -0.26
N LEU A 166 -12.31 14.45 -1.39
CA LEU A 166 -12.00 15.66 -2.17
C LEU A 166 -12.57 16.93 -1.50
N PRO A 167 -11.84 18.07 -1.53
CA PRO A 167 -12.36 19.34 -1.05
C PRO A 167 -13.67 19.74 -1.73
N LEU A 168 -14.59 20.36 -0.96
CA LEU A 168 -15.90 20.82 -1.46
C LEU A 168 -15.78 21.73 -2.70
N SER A 169 -14.70 22.51 -2.81
CA SER A 169 -14.43 23.37 -3.97
C SER A 169 -14.26 22.60 -5.29
N VAL A 170 -13.80 21.35 -5.22
CA VAL A 170 -13.65 20.45 -6.37
C VAL A 170 -14.94 19.65 -6.58
N ARG A 171 -15.56 19.20 -5.48
CA ARG A 171 -16.77 18.37 -5.48
C ARG A 171 -18.02 19.10 -5.95
N ALA A 172 -18.17 20.39 -5.63
CA ALA A 172 -19.37 21.18 -5.90
C ALA A 172 -19.76 21.26 -7.39
N ASN A 173 -18.80 21.08 -8.30
CA ASN A 173 -18.99 21.24 -9.74
C ASN A 173 -19.01 19.91 -10.52
N ILE A 174 -19.01 18.76 -9.83
CA ILE A 174 -18.84 17.44 -10.44
C ILE A 174 -19.81 16.43 -9.80
N LYS A 175 -20.45 15.58 -10.60
CA LYS A 175 -21.20 14.42 -10.11
C LYS A 175 -20.31 13.19 -10.12
N LEU A 176 -20.38 12.35 -9.08
CA LEU A 176 -19.58 11.12 -8.98
C LEU A 176 -19.77 10.20 -10.20
N SER A 177 -21.02 10.01 -10.65
CA SER A 177 -21.32 9.24 -11.86
C SER A 177 -20.62 9.79 -13.11
N ASP A 178 -20.64 11.11 -13.29
CA ASP A 178 -20.00 11.78 -14.43
C ASP A 178 -18.46 11.74 -14.37
N LEU A 179 -17.90 11.57 -13.17
CA LEU A 179 -16.47 11.42 -12.94
C LEU A 179 -16.03 9.96 -13.19
N ASN A 180 -16.78 8.97 -12.69
CA ASN A 180 -16.50 7.55 -12.91
C ASN A 180 -16.59 7.18 -14.39
N THR A 181 -17.63 7.63 -15.11
CA THR A 181 -17.71 7.43 -16.56
C THR A 181 -16.52 8.05 -17.30
N PHE A 182 -16.03 9.21 -16.85
CA PHE A 182 -14.86 9.84 -17.44
C PHE A 182 -13.56 9.07 -17.15
N TYR A 183 -13.41 8.56 -15.92
CA TYR A 183 -12.26 7.76 -15.51
C TYR A 183 -12.20 6.42 -16.24
N GLN A 184 -13.33 5.70 -16.35
CA GLN A 184 -13.44 4.47 -17.14
C GLN A 184 -13.07 4.70 -18.61
N GLN A 185 -13.52 5.81 -19.22
CA GLN A 185 -13.16 6.16 -20.60
C GLN A 185 -11.66 6.40 -20.77
N LEU A 186 -11.01 6.97 -19.76
CA LEU A 186 -9.55 7.15 -19.75
C LEU A 186 -8.84 5.80 -19.64
N GLN A 187 -9.26 4.95 -18.70
CA GLN A 187 -8.70 3.60 -18.51
C GLN A 187 -8.87 2.75 -19.78
N GLN A 188 -10.02 2.83 -20.45
CA GLN A 188 -10.26 2.11 -21.70
C GLN A 188 -9.30 2.54 -22.81
N HIS A 189 -8.96 3.84 -22.88
CA HIS A 189 -7.96 4.30 -23.82
C HIS A 189 -6.56 3.84 -23.43
N SER A 190 -6.15 3.88 -22.15
CA SER A 190 -4.81 3.40 -21.77
C SER A 190 -4.59 1.93 -22.06
N SER A 191 -5.65 1.11 -22.00
CA SER A 191 -5.60 -0.30 -22.40
C SER A 191 -5.37 -0.49 -23.90
N THR A 192 -5.74 0.49 -24.73
CA THR A 192 -5.60 0.45 -26.19
C THR A 192 -4.34 1.17 -26.68
N ASP A 193 -3.97 2.29 -26.04
CA ASP A 193 -2.85 3.16 -26.40
C ASP A 193 -2.33 3.85 -25.11
N SER A 194 -1.12 3.46 -24.70
CA SER A 194 -0.43 3.94 -23.49
C SER A 194 0.14 5.37 -23.64
N ALA A 195 -0.03 5.98 -24.81
CA ALA A 195 0.44 7.35 -25.05
C ALA A 195 -0.32 8.38 -24.18
N PRO A 196 0.36 9.44 -23.70
CA PRO A 196 -0.30 10.55 -23.02
C PRO A 196 -1.42 11.16 -23.86
N LEU A 197 -2.57 11.40 -23.25
CA LEU A 197 -3.73 11.95 -23.93
C LEU A 197 -3.74 13.48 -23.86
N SER A 198 -3.79 14.16 -24.99
CA SER A 198 -4.03 15.61 -25.00
C SER A 198 -5.53 15.90 -24.81
N VAL A 199 -5.85 17.04 -24.18
CA VAL A 199 -7.23 17.53 -24.06
C VAL A 199 -7.91 17.65 -25.43
N GLN A 200 -7.14 17.95 -26.48
CA GLN A 200 -7.66 18.03 -27.85
C GLN A 200 -8.06 16.65 -28.40
N LYS A 201 -7.23 15.61 -28.17
CA LYS A 201 -7.54 14.22 -28.54
C LYS A 201 -8.76 13.71 -27.77
N MET A 202 -8.88 14.04 -26.48
CA MET A 202 -10.06 13.70 -25.68
C MET A 202 -11.37 14.29 -26.23
N LYS A 203 -11.35 15.57 -26.65
CA LYS A 203 -12.52 16.23 -27.28
C LYS A 203 -12.88 15.56 -28.61
N GLN A 204 -11.88 15.15 -29.40
CA GLN A 204 -12.09 14.41 -30.64
C GLN A 204 -12.74 13.05 -30.40
N MET A 205 -12.41 12.40 -29.27
CA MET A 205 -13.04 11.15 -28.82
C MET A 205 -14.40 11.35 -28.13
N LYS A 206 -15.01 12.54 -28.25
CA LYS A 206 -16.31 12.89 -27.63
C LYS A 206 -16.34 12.72 -26.10
N MET A 207 -15.19 12.78 -25.43
CA MET A 207 -15.14 12.75 -23.97
C MET A 207 -15.64 14.09 -23.41
N LYS A 208 -16.45 14.04 -22.34
CA LYS A 208 -16.90 15.24 -21.61
C LYS A 208 -15.80 15.76 -20.69
N VAL A 209 -14.75 16.31 -21.28
CA VAL A 209 -13.60 16.87 -20.56
C VAL A 209 -14.00 18.15 -19.85
N SER A 210 -13.74 18.22 -18.54
CA SER A 210 -13.87 19.42 -17.74
C SER A 210 -12.62 19.57 -16.87
N ASP A 211 -12.13 20.79 -16.70
CA ASP A 211 -10.99 21.11 -15.83
C ASP A 211 -11.23 20.63 -14.40
N ALA A 212 -12.49 20.71 -13.93
CA ALA A 212 -12.88 20.20 -12.62
C ALA A 212 -12.66 18.69 -12.50
N LYS A 213 -13.03 17.91 -13.53
CA LYS A 213 -12.84 16.44 -13.55
C LYS A 213 -11.37 16.06 -13.57
N LEU A 214 -10.55 16.78 -14.34
CA LEU A 214 -9.11 16.55 -14.40
C LEU A 214 -8.44 16.86 -13.06
N LYS A 215 -8.81 17.97 -12.41
CA LYS A 215 -8.33 18.31 -11.06
C LYS A 215 -8.76 17.30 -10.01
N ALA A 216 -10.00 16.81 -10.07
CA ALA A 216 -10.49 15.77 -9.16
C ALA A 216 -9.64 14.48 -9.27
N LEU A 217 -9.41 13.98 -10.49
CA LEU A 217 -8.58 12.79 -10.70
C LEU A 217 -7.11 13.02 -10.33
N GLN A 218 -6.59 14.22 -10.55
CA GLN A 218 -5.24 14.60 -10.12
C GLN A 218 -5.10 14.61 -8.59
N GLN A 219 -6.10 15.11 -7.87
CA GLN A 219 -6.10 15.11 -6.40
C GLN A 219 -6.17 13.68 -5.83
N LEU A 220 -6.92 12.79 -6.49
CA LEU A 220 -6.93 11.36 -6.17
C LEU A 220 -5.65 10.63 -6.63
N SER A 221 -4.70 11.33 -7.24
CA SER A 221 -3.43 10.78 -7.74
C SER A 221 -3.60 9.67 -8.78
N LEU A 222 -4.74 9.65 -9.48
CA LEU A 222 -5.05 8.67 -10.53
C LEU A 222 -4.54 9.11 -11.91
N VAL A 223 -4.24 10.40 -12.03
CA VAL A 223 -3.88 11.05 -13.29
C VAL A 223 -2.82 12.11 -13.06
N GLU A 224 -1.80 12.11 -13.89
CA GLU A 224 -0.78 13.16 -13.99
C GLU A 224 -1.07 14.10 -15.17
N LEU A 225 -0.85 15.40 -14.94
CA LEU A 225 -0.97 16.46 -15.92
C LEU A 225 0.41 17.08 -16.17
N ASP A 226 0.87 17.08 -17.43
CA ASP A 226 2.12 17.77 -17.80
C ASP A 226 1.91 19.29 -17.95
N ARG A 227 3.00 20.07 -18.03
CA ARG A 227 2.95 21.54 -18.23
C ARG A 227 2.29 21.96 -19.56
N LYS A 228 2.08 21.02 -20.48
CA LYS A 228 1.46 21.22 -21.79
C LYS A 228 -0.01 20.75 -21.82
N GLY A 229 -0.55 20.25 -20.70
CA GLY A 229 -1.93 19.75 -20.58
C GLY A 229 -2.15 18.34 -21.12
N HIS A 230 -1.10 17.51 -21.24
CA HIS A 230 -1.24 16.09 -21.50
C HIS A 230 -1.56 15.34 -20.21
N VAL A 231 -2.45 14.37 -20.35
CA VAL A 231 -3.02 13.57 -19.28
C VAL A 231 -2.46 12.16 -19.38
N ARG A 232 -1.81 11.69 -18.32
CA ARG A 232 -1.32 10.32 -18.21
C ARG A 232 -2.00 9.66 -17.01
N LEU A 233 -2.50 8.45 -17.19
CA LEU A 233 -2.99 7.65 -16.06
C LEU A 233 -1.80 7.16 -15.25
N VAL A 234 -1.91 7.28 -13.94
CA VAL A 234 -1.00 6.67 -12.98
C VAL A 234 -1.58 5.29 -12.70
N MET A 235 -1.09 4.28 -13.42
CA MET A 235 -1.35 2.86 -13.15
C MET A 235 -0.09 2.26 -12.51
#